data_AF-A0A6A6YTE8-F1
#
_entry.id   AF-A0A6A6YTE8-F1
#
_cell.length_a   1.000
_cell.length_b   1.000
_cell.length_c   1.000
_cell.angle_alpha   90.00
_cell.angle_beta   90.00
_cell.angle_gamma   90.00
#
_symmetry.space_group_name_H-M   'P 1'
#
loop_
_entity.id
_entity.type
_entity.pdbx_description
1 polymer ?
#
loop_
_entity_poly.entity_id
_entity_poly.type
_entity_poly.pdbx_seq_one_letter_code
_entity_poly.pdbx_strand_id
1 'polypeptide(L)'
;MADNLSNAYDSVSPTDAAPVDLSTEPVYWFQDTADGVPRCQMCIRKGHSEEECPSRMCRHCRAPNEHFSSACPTRRRCAKCHQAGHAKDECSTTSSISAKVLPCDLCQRQGHTEEQCSLLWRTFFPENLSDVKKVGRLIISCYYCGASSHWGDDC
;
A
#
# COMPACT_ATOMS: atom_id res chain seq x y z
N MET A 1 47.93 10.62 22.08
CA MET A 1 47.63 9.59 21.07
C MET A 1 46.16 9.73 20.74
N ALA A 2 45.85 10.43 19.65
CA ALA A 2 44.52 10.49 19.07
C ALA A 2 44.77 10.62 17.56
N ASP A 3 44.73 9.49 16.87
CA ASP A 3 44.98 9.40 15.43
C ASP A 3 43.84 10.05 14.67
N ASN A 4 44.20 11.05 13.87
CA ASN A 4 43.31 11.83 13.02
C ASN A 4 43.39 11.21 11.61
N LEU A 5 42.50 10.26 11.32
CA LEU A 5 42.37 9.65 10.00
C LEU A 5 41.52 10.56 9.09
N SER A 6 42.20 11.37 8.29
CA SER A 6 41.62 12.10 7.16
C SER A 6 41.24 11.10 6.07
N ASN A 7 39.94 10.88 5.87
CA ASN A 7 39.42 10.14 4.71
C ASN A 7 39.66 10.95 3.43
N ALA A 8 40.54 10.44 2.58
CA ALA A 8 40.65 10.85 1.18
C ALA A 8 39.40 10.35 0.44
N TYR A 9 38.59 11.28 -0.08
CA TYR A 9 37.57 10.94 -1.06
C TYR A 9 38.26 10.99 -2.44
N ASP A 10 38.38 9.84 -3.09
CA ASP A 10 38.85 9.76 -4.47
C ASP A 10 37.75 10.30 -5.41
N SER A 11 38.10 11.32 -6.17
CA SER A 11 37.29 11.90 -7.24
C SER A 11 37.30 10.99 -8.47
N VAL A 12 36.19 10.30 -8.74
CA VAL A 12 36.01 9.53 -9.99
C VAL A 12 35.49 10.47 -11.08
N SER A 13 36.28 10.64 -12.15
CA SER A 13 35.96 11.45 -13.34
C SER A 13 34.82 10.84 -14.20
N PRO A 14 34.06 11.64 -14.96
CA PRO A 14 32.76 11.25 -15.50
C PRO A 14 32.79 10.54 -16.87
N THR A 15 33.95 10.12 -17.37
CA THR A 15 34.10 9.79 -18.81
C THR A 15 34.06 8.32 -19.19
N ASP A 16 33.87 7.38 -18.25
CA ASP A 16 33.84 5.94 -18.56
C ASP A 16 32.45 5.31 -18.41
N ALA A 17 31.40 6.04 -18.76
CA ALA A 17 30.07 5.45 -18.89
C ALA A 17 30.01 4.56 -20.15
N ALA A 18 30.32 3.28 -19.98
CA ALA A 18 29.93 2.26 -20.96
C ALA A 18 28.41 2.37 -21.23
N PRO A 19 27.93 2.05 -22.45
CA PRO A 19 26.49 2.03 -22.72
C PRO A 19 25.86 1.04 -21.75
N VAL A 20 25.02 1.55 -20.85
CA VAL A 20 24.32 0.75 -19.85
C VAL A 20 23.45 -0.24 -20.61
N ASP A 21 23.77 -1.53 -20.49
CA ASP A 21 22.98 -2.62 -21.05
C ASP A 21 21.68 -2.76 -20.24
N LEU A 22 20.65 -2.03 -20.69
CA LEU A 22 19.29 -2.02 -20.14
C LEU A 22 18.63 -3.42 -20.09
N SER A 23 19.24 -4.45 -20.69
CA SER A 23 18.69 -5.81 -20.69
C SER A 23 18.92 -6.59 -19.39
N THR A 24 19.79 -6.10 -18.50
CA THR A 24 20.15 -6.78 -17.23
C THR A 24 19.76 -6.02 -15.97
N GLU A 25 19.09 -4.88 -16.10
CA GLU A 25 18.42 -4.25 -14.97
C GLU A 25 17.41 -5.28 -14.42
N PRO A 26 17.49 -5.66 -13.13
CA PRO A 26 16.52 -6.58 -12.56
C PRO A 26 15.14 -5.96 -12.80
N VAL A 27 14.19 -6.77 -13.27
CA VAL A 27 12.80 -6.36 -13.49
C VAL A 27 12.26 -5.87 -12.14
N TYR A 28 12.51 -4.61 -11.82
CA TYR A 28 11.96 -3.96 -10.66
C TYR A 28 10.46 -4.03 -10.90
N TRP A 29 9.73 -4.55 -9.94
CA TRP A 29 8.29 -4.83 -9.91
C TRP A 29 7.34 -3.76 -10.50
N PHE A 30 7.86 -2.58 -10.83
CA PHE A 30 7.19 -1.46 -11.49
C PHE A 30 7.33 -1.41 -13.02
N GLN A 31 8.26 -2.16 -13.60
CA GLN A 31 8.65 -2.13 -15.01
C GLN A 31 8.23 -3.40 -15.79
N ASP A 32 7.24 -4.15 -15.31
CA ASP A 32 6.58 -5.16 -16.16
C ASP A 32 5.73 -4.43 -17.22
N THR A 33 6.40 -3.92 -18.24
CA THR A 33 5.82 -3.27 -19.41
C THR A 33 5.76 -4.28 -20.55
N ALA A 34 5.02 -5.37 -20.36
CA ALA A 34 4.62 -6.23 -21.49
C ALA A 34 3.96 -5.40 -22.61
N ASP A 35 3.37 -4.24 -22.25
CA ASP A 35 2.72 -3.30 -23.17
C ASP A 35 3.55 -2.03 -23.47
N GLY A 36 4.76 -1.86 -22.91
CA GLY A 36 5.60 -0.65 -23.08
C GLY A 36 5.08 0.64 -22.41
N VAL A 37 3.93 0.63 -21.73
CA VAL A 37 3.32 1.84 -21.17
C VAL A 37 3.85 2.14 -19.75
N PRO A 38 4.40 3.34 -19.48
CA PRO A 38 4.84 3.72 -18.15
C PRO A 38 3.68 3.72 -17.16
N ARG A 39 3.95 3.21 -15.95
CA ARG A 39 3.02 3.20 -14.82
C ARG A 39 3.45 4.25 -13.81
N CYS A 40 2.48 5.00 -13.29
CA CYS A 40 2.74 5.97 -12.24
C CYS A 40 3.20 5.28 -10.95
N GLN A 41 4.32 5.69 -10.36
CA GLN A 41 4.84 5.07 -9.13
C GLN A 41 3.94 5.28 -7.90
N MET A 42 3.09 6.31 -7.91
CA MET A 42 2.19 6.59 -6.78
C MET A 42 0.87 5.81 -6.82
N CYS A 43 0.32 5.52 -8.00
CA CYS A 43 -0.99 4.86 -8.10
C CYS A 43 -1.02 3.64 -9.01
N ILE A 44 0.12 3.28 -9.62
CA ILE A 44 0.35 2.09 -10.45
C ILE A 44 -0.54 2.04 -11.71
N ARG A 45 -1.26 3.13 -12.00
CA ARG A 45 -2.07 3.27 -13.22
C ARG A 45 -1.21 3.70 -14.39
N LYS A 46 -1.62 3.28 -15.59
CA LYS A 46 -0.97 3.57 -16.86
C LYS A 46 -1.28 5.00 -17.32
N GLY A 47 -0.39 5.58 -18.13
CA GLY A 47 -0.68 6.76 -18.94
C GLY A 47 -0.46 8.12 -18.27
N HIS A 48 0.26 8.19 -17.14
CA HIS A 48 0.72 9.45 -16.55
C HIS A 48 1.98 9.23 -15.71
N SER A 49 2.76 10.31 -15.54
CA SER A 49 3.93 10.33 -14.66
C SER A 49 3.53 10.47 -13.19
N GLU A 50 4.51 10.48 -12.29
CA GLU A 50 4.23 10.83 -10.90
C GLU A 50 3.65 12.24 -10.80
N GLU A 51 4.26 13.22 -11.45
CA GLU A 51 3.94 14.66 -11.35
C GLU A 51 2.49 14.96 -11.76
N GLU A 52 1.99 14.27 -12.76
CA GLU A 52 0.63 14.43 -13.29
C GLU A 52 -0.38 13.49 -12.63
N CYS A 53 0.01 12.80 -11.54
CA CYS A 53 -0.87 11.83 -10.92
C CYS A 53 -2.09 12.50 -10.27
N PRO A 54 -3.32 12.14 -10.68
CA PRO A 54 -4.54 12.71 -10.10
C PRO A 54 -4.73 12.31 -8.63
N SER A 55 -3.97 11.32 -8.15
CA SER A 55 -3.99 10.88 -6.76
C SER A 55 -3.20 11.83 -5.84
N ARG A 56 -2.41 12.77 -6.41
CA ARG A 56 -1.72 13.83 -5.65
C ARG A 56 -2.68 14.87 -5.09
N MET A 57 -3.91 14.94 -5.60
CA MET A 57 -4.92 15.86 -5.11
C MET A 57 -6.02 15.08 -4.40
N CYS A 58 -6.33 15.45 -3.16
CA CYS A 58 -7.44 14.86 -2.46
C CYS A 58 -8.77 15.17 -3.16
N ARG A 59 -9.57 14.14 -3.50
CA ARG A 59 -10.88 14.31 -4.16
C ARG A 59 -11.91 15.02 -3.29
N HIS A 60 -11.68 15.11 -1.98
CA HIS A 60 -12.64 15.66 -1.01
C HIS A 60 -12.31 17.10 -0.60
N CYS A 61 -11.07 17.37 -0.19
CA CYS A 61 -10.66 18.71 0.25
C CYS A 61 -9.78 19.47 -0.77
N ARG A 62 -9.41 18.83 -1.89
CA ARG A 62 -8.49 19.37 -2.91
C ARG A 62 -7.10 19.76 -2.42
N ALA A 63 -6.71 19.36 -1.21
CA ALA A 63 -5.34 19.53 -0.72
C ALA A 63 -4.36 18.74 -1.61
N PRO A 64 -3.29 19.39 -2.13
CA PRO A 64 -2.25 18.73 -2.91
C PRO A 64 -1.18 18.11 -2.00
N ASN A 65 -0.77 16.88 -2.29
CA ASN A 65 0.35 16.15 -1.66
C ASN A 65 0.35 16.04 -0.12
N GLU A 66 -0.74 16.37 0.57
CA GLU A 66 -0.83 16.21 2.03
C GLU A 66 -1.25 14.79 2.45
N HIS A 67 -2.23 14.21 1.76
CA HIS A 67 -2.81 12.91 2.10
C HIS A 67 -3.49 12.26 0.91
N PHE A 68 -3.60 10.93 0.93
CA PHE A 68 -4.45 10.19 -0.01
C PHE A 68 -5.92 10.46 0.29
N SER A 69 -6.77 10.42 -0.75
CA SER A 69 -8.21 10.68 -0.60
C SER A 69 -8.89 9.76 0.44
N SER A 70 -8.39 8.55 0.65
CA SER A 70 -8.87 7.60 1.67
C SER A 70 -8.57 8.03 3.10
N ALA A 71 -7.52 8.84 3.31
CA ALA A 71 -7.08 9.32 4.61
C ALA A 71 -7.45 10.80 4.85
N CYS A 72 -8.46 11.31 4.13
CA CYS A 72 -8.83 12.71 4.21
C CYS A 72 -9.38 13.08 5.60
N PRO A 73 -8.77 14.05 6.32
CA PRO A 73 -9.17 14.39 7.69
C PRO A 73 -10.60 14.94 7.74
N THR A 74 -11.07 15.61 6.69
CA THR A 74 -12.45 16.15 6.63
C THR A 74 -13.51 15.08 6.44
N ARG A 75 -13.12 13.88 5.99
CA ARG A 75 -14.01 12.73 5.79
C ARG A 75 -13.75 11.60 6.78
N ARG A 76 -12.74 11.74 7.64
CA ARG A 76 -12.46 10.76 8.69
C ARG A 76 -13.68 10.61 9.59
N ARG A 77 -14.09 9.37 9.81
CA ARG A 77 -15.22 9.05 10.69
C ARG A 77 -14.76 9.07 12.14
N CYS A 78 -15.66 9.51 13.01
CA CYS A 78 -15.43 9.46 14.44
C CYS A 78 -15.31 8.00 14.91
N ALA A 79 -14.26 7.65 15.64
CA ALA A 79 -14.05 6.28 16.14
C ALA A 79 -15.10 5.82 17.20
N LYS A 80 -16.01 6.70 17.63
CA LYS A 80 -17.11 6.37 18.57
C LYS A 80 -18.45 6.18 17.86
N CYS A 81 -18.88 7.18 17.07
CA CYS A 81 -20.19 7.18 16.43
C CYS A 81 -20.15 6.95 14.91
N HIS A 82 -18.94 6.88 14.34
CA HIS A 82 -18.68 6.67 12.91
C HIS A 82 -19.35 7.66 11.94
N GLN A 83 -19.78 8.82 12.44
CA GLN A 83 -20.20 9.93 11.59
C GLN A 83 -18.98 10.74 11.13
N ALA A 84 -19.05 11.28 9.91
CA ALA A 84 -18.03 12.18 9.38
C ALA A 84 -18.20 13.60 9.96
N GLY A 85 -17.09 14.35 10.05
CA GLY A 85 -17.11 15.78 10.38
C GLY A 85 -16.67 16.15 11.80
N HIS A 86 -16.25 15.18 12.62
CA HIS A 86 -15.64 15.46 13.93
C HIS A 86 -14.68 14.35 14.37
N ALA A 87 -13.74 14.70 15.25
CA ALA A 87 -12.82 13.75 15.87
C ALA A 87 -13.47 13.02 17.07
N LYS A 88 -12.82 11.96 17.55
CA LYS A 88 -13.29 11.18 18.73
C LYS A 88 -13.52 12.05 19.98
N ASP A 89 -12.73 13.11 20.12
CA ASP A 89 -12.70 13.99 21.29
C ASP A 89 -13.82 15.03 21.26
N GLU A 90 -14.28 15.40 20.07
CA GLU A 90 -15.39 16.34 19.84
C GLU A 90 -16.74 15.62 19.67
N CYS A 91 -16.76 14.31 19.89
CA CYS A 91 -17.97 13.51 19.74
C CYS A 91 -18.94 13.77 20.89
N SER A 92 -20.09 14.38 20.58
CA SER A 92 -21.18 14.63 21.53
C SER A 92 -21.93 13.35 21.95
N THR A 93 -21.71 12.23 21.25
CA THR A 93 -22.40 10.98 21.52
C THR A 93 -21.76 10.23 22.68
N THR A 94 -22.56 9.91 23.69
CA THR A 94 -22.12 9.18 24.89
C THR A 94 -22.00 7.66 24.65
N SER A 95 -22.78 7.14 23.70
CA SER A 95 -22.77 5.72 23.33
C SER A 95 -21.87 5.46 22.12
N SER A 96 -20.92 4.54 22.25
CA SER A 96 -20.15 4.02 21.12
C SER A 96 -21.01 3.06 20.30
N ILE A 97 -21.14 3.30 19.00
CA ILE A 97 -21.74 2.32 18.10
C ILE A 97 -20.71 1.19 17.94
N SER A 98 -21.11 -0.04 18.31
CA SER A 98 -20.20 -1.17 18.22
C SER A 98 -19.92 -1.53 16.76
N ALA A 99 -18.66 -1.84 16.45
CA ALA A 99 -18.21 -2.33 15.14
C ALA A 99 -18.91 -3.64 14.68
N LYS A 100 -19.67 -4.28 15.57
CA LYS A 100 -20.56 -5.42 15.24
C LYS A 100 -21.80 -5.01 14.46
N VAL A 101 -22.27 -3.77 14.61
CA VAL A 101 -23.49 -3.27 13.96
C VAL A 101 -23.17 -2.46 12.70
N LEU A 102 -22.05 -1.73 12.73
CA LEU A 102 -21.66 -0.90 11.59
C LEU A 102 -20.85 -1.70 10.56
N PRO A 103 -21.19 -1.63 9.27
CA PRO A 103 -20.35 -2.19 8.23
C PRO A 103 -19.06 -1.37 8.08
N CYS A 104 -17.94 -2.06 7.83
CA CYS A 104 -16.66 -1.46 7.50
C CYS A 104 -16.76 -0.70 6.17
N ASP A 105 -16.23 0.52 6.08
CA ASP A 105 -16.25 1.28 4.82
C ASP A 105 -15.36 0.69 3.71
N LEU A 106 -14.32 -0.05 4.09
CA LEU A 106 -13.38 -0.64 3.15
C LEU A 106 -13.96 -1.89 2.48
N CYS A 107 -14.56 -2.79 3.26
CA CYS A 107 -15.04 -4.09 2.77
C CYS A 107 -16.55 -4.30 2.85
N GLN A 108 -17.29 -3.35 3.44
CA GLN A 108 -18.74 -3.40 3.69
C GLN A 108 -19.21 -4.58 4.55
N ARG A 109 -18.29 -5.29 5.24
CA ARG A 109 -18.62 -6.35 6.20
C ARG A 109 -18.65 -5.82 7.63
N GLN A 110 -19.50 -6.42 8.46
CA GLN A 110 -19.60 -6.11 9.89
C GLN A 110 -18.61 -6.95 10.71
N GLY A 111 -18.34 -6.53 11.95
CA GLY A 111 -17.59 -7.33 12.92
C GLY A 111 -16.14 -6.94 13.13
N HIS A 112 -15.65 -5.88 12.48
CA HIS A 112 -14.32 -5.31 12.70
C HIS A 112 -14.31 -3.79 12.45
N THR A 113 -13.32 -3.09 13.01
CA THR A 113 -13.07 -1.68 12.70
C THR A 113 -12.26 -1.54 11.40
N GLU A 114 -12.27 -0.36 10.78
CA GLU A 114 -11.51 -0.09 9.55
C GLU A 114 -10.00 -0.37 9.71
N GLU A 115 -9.44 -0.14 10.90
CA GLU A 115 -8.03 -0.40 11.24
C GLU A 115 -7.68 -1.90 11.26
N GLN A 116 -8.67 -2.75 11.52
CA GLN A 116 -8.54 -4.21 11.52
C GLN A 116 -8.92 -4.84 10.17
N CYS A 117 -9.28 -4.03 9.18
CA CYS A 117 -9.67 -4.52 7.88
C CYS A 117 -8.45 -4.98 7.08
N SER A 118 -8.47 -6.22 6.57
CA SER A 118 -7.40 -6.72 5.70
C SER A 118 -7.23 -5.88 4.42
N LEU A 119 -8.29 -5.22 3.96
CA LEU A 119 -8.26 -4.36 2.77
C LEU A 119 -7.46 -3.06 2.98
N LEU A 120 -7.10 -2.73 4.22
CA LEU A 120 -6.20 -1.62 4.49
C LEU A 120 -4.79 -1.89 3.92
N TRP A 121 -4.36 -3.16 3.95
CA TRP A 121 -3.00 -3.58 3.57
C TRP A 121 -2.95 -4.44 2.31
N ARG A 122 -4.10 -5.04 1.93
CA ARG A 122 -4.20 -5.93 0.78
C ARG A 122 -4.61 -5.16 -0.49
N THR A 123 -3.78 -5.28 -1.52
CA THR A 123 -4.02 -4.68 -2.85
C THR A 123 -4.58 -5.66 -3.88
N PHE A 124 -4.61 -6.97 -3.56
CA PHE A 124 -5.10 -8.01 -4.45
C PHE A 124 -6.57 -8.36 -4.19
N PHE A 125 -7.43 -8.04 -5.16
CA PHE A 125 -8.87 -8.28 -5.14
C PHE A 125 -9.25 -9.32 -6.19
N PRO A 126 -9.43 -10.60 -5.81
CA PRO A 126 -9.71 -11.65 -6.77
C PRO A 126 -11.06 -11.47 -7.46
N GLU A 127 -12.04 -10.79 -6.83
CA GLU A 127 -13.36 -10.56 -7.44
C GLU A 127 -13.32 -9.62 -8.66
N ASN A 128 -12.29 -8.77 -8.76
CA ASN A 128 -12.16 -7.77 -9.82
C ASN A 128 -11.36 -8.28 -11.04
N LEU A 129 -10.93 -9.54 -11.02
CA LEU A 129 -10.12 -10.14 -12.07
C LEU A 129 -10.99 -11.08 -12.91
N SER A 130 -11.09 -10.79 -14.21
CA SER A 130 -11.80 -11.63 -15.17
C SER A 130 -11.12 -13.00 -15.36
N ASP A 131 -9.78 -13.03 -15.34
CA ASP A 131 -8.96 -14.22 -15.61
C ASP A 131 -8.12 -14.64 -14.40
N VAL A 132 -8.79 -15.14 -13.34
CA VAL A 132 -8.09 -15.73 -12.19
C VAL A 132 -7.57 -17.12 -12.54
N LYS A 133 -6.27 -17.22 -12.86
CA LYS A 133 -5.58 -18.51 -13.04
C LYS A 133 -5.50 -19.23 -11.70
N LYS A 134 -6.21 -20.35 -11.57
CA LYS A 134 -6.16 -21.20 -10.37
C LYS A 134 -4.98 -22.17 -10.46
N VAL A 135 -4.28 -22.34 -9.35
CA VAL A 135 -3.26 -23.39 -9.20
C VAL A 135 -3.95 -24.73 -8.92
N GLY A 136 -3.41 -25.83 -9.45
CA GLY A 136 -4.01 -27.16 -9.29
C GLY A 136 -3.93 -27.72 -7.87
N ARG A 137 -2.89 -27.36 -7.11
CA ARG A 137 -2.78 -27.63 -5.67
C ARG A 137 -1.90 -26.58 -5.00
N LEU A 138 -2.23 -26.24 -3.76
CA LEU A 138 -1.32 -25.55 -2.87
C LEU A 138 -0.57 -26.62 -2.05
N ILE A 139 0.76 -26.51 -1.97
CA ILE A 139 1.54 -27.36 -1.08
C ILE A 139 1.49 -26.70 0.31
N ILE A 140 0.86 -27.39 1.25
CA ILE A 140 0.76 -26.94 2.63
C ILE A 140 2.04 -27.37 3.35
N SER A 141 2.69 -26.43 4.01
CA SER A 141 3.85 -26.68 4.88
C SER A 141 3.91 -25.61 5.95
N CYS A 142 4.08 -26.02 7.21
CA CYS A 142 4.22 -25.12 8.34
C CYS A 142 5.62 -24.48 8.36
N TYR A 143 5.67 -23.15 8.42
CA TYR A 143 6.95 -22.42 8.50
C TYR A 143 7.68 -22.62 9.83
N TYR A 144 6.98 -23.07 10.88
CA TYR A 144 7.56 -23.28 12.20
C TYR A 144 8.07 -24.72 12.39
N CYS A 145 7.24 -25.74 12.14
CA CYS A 145 7.58 -27.14 12.40
C CYS A 145 7.83 -28.01 11.15
N GLY A 146 7.60 -27.48 9.94
CA GLY A 146 7.80 -28.21 8.68
C GLY A 146 6.76 -29.29 8.38
N ALA A 147 5.70 -29.41 9.18
CA ALA A 147 4.62 -30.37 8.91
C ALA A 147 3.82 -29.97 7.67
N SER A 148 3.43 -30.95 6.84
CA SER A 148 2.66 -30.73 5.62
C SER A 148 1.13 -30.75 5.81
N SER A 149 0.67 -30.63 7.05
CA SER A 149 -0.75 -30.77 7.43
C SER A 149 -1.46 -29.45 7.74
N HIS A 150 -0.73 -28.38 8.05
CA HIS A 150 -1.28 -27.10 8.49
C HIS A 150 -0.42 -25.93 8.01
N TRP A 151 -1.00 -24.74 7.98
CA TRP A 151 -0.28 -23.49 7.77
C TRP A 151 0.38 -23.06 9.07
N GLY A 152 1.46 -22.29 9.03
CA GLY A 152 2.14 -21.91 10.27
C GLY A 152 1.29 -21.07 11.23
N ASP A 153 0.25 -20.39 10.76
CA ASP A 153 -0.69 -19.65 11.61
C ASP A 153 -1.66 -20.59 12.37
N ASP A 154 -1.79 -21.84 11.92
CA ASP A 154 -2.60 -22.90 12.55
C ASP A 154 -1.74 -23.86 13.42
N CYS A 155 -0.45 -23.56 13.61
CA CYS A 155 0.52 -24.42 14.30
C CYS A 155 0.35 -24.45 15.82
#